data_AF-A0A3D4QX08-F1
#
_entry.id   AF-A0A3D4QX08-F1
#
_cell.length_a   1.000
_cell.length_b   1.000
_cell.length_c   1.000
_cell.angle_alpha   90.00
_cell.angle_beta   90.00
_cell.angle_gamma   90.00
#
_symmetry.space_group_name_H-M   'P 1'
#
loop_
_entity.id
_entity.type
_entity.pdbx_description
1 polymer ?
#
loop_
_entity_poly.entity_id
_entity_poly.type
_entity_poly.pdbx_seq_one_letter_code
_entity_poly.pdbx_strand_id
1 'polypeptide(L)'
;GINVDTTISFTFALGSALAGAAGILVGVYYNSINPLMGTIPGLKAFIAAVFGGIGIIPGAMLGGYLIGIIEVFVSGYGNSMYRDAVVFAILILILIVKPTGILGKNVREKV
;
A
#
# COMPACT_ATOMS: atom_id res chain seq x y z
N GLY A 1 6.91 -31.60 11.97
CA GLY A 1 6.76 -30.89 10.68
C GLY A 1 6.02 -29.60 10.93
N ILE A 2 6.37 -28.52 10.24
CA ILE A 2 5.66 -27.24 10.37
C ILE A 2 4.37 -27.36 9.57
N ASN A 3 3.21 -27.10 10.20
CA ASN A 3 1.94 -27.10 9.49
C ASN A 3 1.85 -25.85 8.62
N VAL A 4 1.99 -26.04 7.30
CA VAL A 4 1.93 -24.98 6.30
C VAL A 4 0.53 -24.35 6.29
N ASP A 5 -0.52 -25.15 6.45
CA ASP A 5 -1.91 -24.69 6.53
C ASP A 5 -2.11 -23.69 7.68
N THR A 6 -1.58 -23.99 8.88
CA THR A 6 -1.66 -23.08 10.02
C THR A 6 -0.93 -21.76 9.75
N THR A 7 0.20 -21.81 9.04
CA THR A 7 0.98 -20.61 8.70
C THR A 7 0.23 -19.73 7.69
N ILE A 8 -0.37 -20.34 6.67
CA ILE A 8 -1.18 -19.64 5.66
C ILE A 8 -2.43 -19.04 6.31
N SER A 9 -3.19 -19.82 7.07
CA SER A 9 -4.38 -19.33 7.76
C SER A 9 -4.07 -18.21 8.74
N PHE A 10 -2.97 -18.30 9.49
CA PHE A 10 -2.57 -17.26 10.44
C PHE A 10 -2.20 -15.95 9.73
N THR A 11 -1.38 -16.01 8.68
CA THR A 11 -1.00 -14.81 7.90
C THR A 11 -2.20 -14.18 7.19
N PHE A 12 -3.13 -15.00 6.68
CA PHE A 12 -4.36 -14.52 6.06
C PHE A 12 -5.32 -13.87 7.07
N ALA A 13 -5.50 -14.49 8.25
CA ALA A 13 -6.31 -13.95 9.33
C ALA A 13 -5.77 -12.59 9.80
N LEU A 14 -4.45 -12.49 9.96
CA LEU A 14 -3.79 -11.26 10.39
C LEU A 14 -3.90 -10.14 9.34
N GLY A 15 -3.72 -10.47 8.06
CA GLY A 15 -3.90 -9.50 6.96
C GLY A 15 -5.33 -9.00 6.83
N SER A 16 -6.31 -9.90 6.93
CA SER A 16 -7.73 -9.56 6.85
C SER A 16 -8.19 -8.71 8.05
N ALA A 17 -7.69 -9.01 9.25
CA ALA A 17 -7.96 -8.21 10.45
C ALA A 17 -7.42 -6.77 10.32
N LEU A 18 -6.18 -6.61 9.82
CA LEU A 18 -5.59 -5.30 9.57
C LEU A 18 -6.34 -4.52 8.47
N ALA A 19 -6.77 -5.21 7.40
CA ALA A 19 -7.57 -4.59 6.35
C ALA A 19 -8.94 -4.10 6.88
N GLY A 20 -9.61 -4.89 7.73
CA GLY A 20 -10.85 -4.51 8.39
C GLY A 20 -10.67 -3.30 9.32
N ALA A 21 -9.62 -3.30 10.14
CA ALA A 21 -9.30 -2.16 11.00
C ALA A 21 -9.02 -0.88 10.21
N ALA A 22 -8.28 -0.98 9.09
CA ALA A 22 -8.03 0.14 8.19
C ALA A 22 -9.32 0.68 7.56
N GLY A 23 -10.23 -0.21 7.13
CA GLY A 23 -11.53 0.18 6.59
C GLY A 23 -12.39 0.97 7.58
N ILE A 24 -12.43 0.55 8.84
CA ILE A 24 -13.14 1.27 9.92
C ILE A 24 -12.53 2.65 10.14
N LEU A 25 -11.20 2.75 10.20
CA LEU A 25 -10.46 4.01 10.36
C LEU A 25 -10.81 5.02 9.26
N VAL A 26 -10.86 4.57 8.00
CA VAL A 26 -11.24 5.41 6.85
C VAL A 26 -12.71 5.83 6.93
N GLY A 27 -13.62 4.91 7.29
CA GLY A 27 -15.04 5.21 7.44
C GLY A 27 -15.33 6.24 8.53
N VAL A 28 -14.63 6.16 9.66
CA VAL A 28 -14.74 7.14 10.75
C VAL A 28 -14.19 8.50 10.34
N TYR A 29 -13.08 8.54 9.58
CA TYR A 29 -12.46 9.80 9.16
C TYR A 29 -13.36 10.61 8.21
N TYR A 30 -14.01 9.96 7.25
CA TYR A 30 -14.81 10.66 6.22
C TYR A 30 -16.28 10.89 6.58
N ASN A 31 -16.80 10.34 7.69
CA ASN A 31 -18.18 10.49 8.20
C ASN A 31 -19.33 10.27 7.17
N SER A 32 -18.99 9.78 5.99
CA SER A 32 -19.89 9.49 4.88
C SER A 32 -19.43 8.15 4.33
N ILE A 33 -20.36 7.23 4.10
CA ILE A 33 -20.05 5.90 3.59
C ILE A 33 -20.60 5.84 2.18
N ASN A 34 -19.73 6.04 1.19
CA ASN A 34 -20.07 5.82 -0.21
C ASN A 34 -19.38 4.51 -0.67
N PRO A 35 -20.08 3.58 -1.34
CA PRO A 35 -19.50 2.34 -1.85
C PRO A 35 -18.21 2.54 -2.68
N LEU A 36 -18.05 3.68 -3.34
CA LEU A 36 -16.86 3.99 -4.13
C LEU A 36 -15.64 4.44 -3.30
N MET A 37 -15.77 4.61 -1.99
CA MET A 37 -14.67 5.07 -1.12
C MET A 37 -13.52 4.09 -1.00
N GLY A 38 -13.70 2.81 -1.35
CA GLY A 38 -12.62 1.83 -1.37
C GLY A 38 -11.71 1.93 -2.60
N THR A 39 -12.19 2.51 -3.69
CA THR A 39 -11.47 2.50 -4.98
C THR A 39 -10.21 3.35 -4.93
N ILE A 40 -10.29 4.56 -4.36
CA ILE A 40 -9.15 5.48 -4.27
C ILE A 40 -8.07 4.97 -3.30
N PRO A 41 -8.40 4.56 -2.05
CA PRO A 41 -7.42 3.96 -1.14
C PRO A 41 -6.85 2.65 -1.66
N GLY A 42 -7.65 1.81 -2.34
CA GLY A 42 -7.19 0.56 -2.92
C GLY A 42 -6.15 0.78 -4.02
N LEU A 43 -6.42 1.74 -4.90
CA LEU A 43 -5.45 2.11 -5.93
C LEU A 43 -4.18 2.70 -5.31
N LYS A 44 -4.29 3.59 -4.32
CA LYS A 44 -3.13 4.12 -3.57
C LYS A 44 -2.33 3.04 -2.84
N ALA A 45 -3.00 2.05 -2.25
CA ALA A 45 -2.35 0.90 -1.62
C ALA A 45 -1.58 0.07 -2.65
N PHE A 46 -2.11 -0.08 -3.87
CA PHE A 46 -1.39 -0.69 -4.97
C PHE A 46 -0.14 0.13 -5.36
N ILE A 47 -0.27 1.46 -5.46
CA ILE A 47 0.88 2.35 -5.75
C ILE A 47 1.97 2.19 -4.69
N ALA A 48 1.60 2.21 -3.41
CA ALA A 48 2.50 1.99 -2.29
C ALA A 48 3.23 0.63 -2.36
N ALA A 49 2.51 -0.44 -2.72
CA ALA A 49 3.08 -1.77 -2.88
C ALA A 49 4.06 -1.85 -4.07
N VAL A 50 3.72 -1.22 -5.19
CA VAL A 50 4.60 -1.14 -6.38
C VAL A 50 5.85 -0.32 -6.06
N PHE A 51 5.70 0.81 -5.36
CA PHE A 51 6.81 1.67 -4.95
C PHE A 51 7.78 0.93 -4.00
N GLY A 52 7.24 0.18 -3.04
CA GLY A 52 8.01 -0.64 -2.11
C GLY A 52 8.67 -1.88 -2.72
N GLY A 53 8.07 -2.42 -3.78
CA GLY A 53 8.48 -3.64 -4.48
C GLY A 53 7.47 -4.78 -4.33
N ILE A 54 6.97 -5.31 -5.45
CA ILE A 54 6.00 -6.41 -5.48
C ILE A 54 6.68 -7.71 -5.03
N GLY A 55 6.22 -8.29 -3.91
CA GLY A 55 6.66 -9.61 -3.42
C GLY A 55 7.54 -9.59 -2.17
N ILE A 56 7.80 -8.42 -1.59
CA ILE A 56 8.53 -8.27 -0.33
C ILE A 56 7.71 -7.48 0.71
N ILE A 57 7.31 -8.16 1.78
CA ILE A 57 6.51 -7.57 2.86
C ILE A 57 7.20 -6.32 3.46
N PRO A 58 8.50 -6.34 3.79
CA PRO A 58 9.16 -5.15 4.36
C PRO A 58 9.22 -3.96 3.40
N GLY A 59 9.41 -4.20 2.11
CA GLY A 59 9.44 -3.15 1.09
C GLY A 59 8.07 -2.51 0.91
N ALA A 60 7.01 -3.33 0.81
CA ALA A 60 5.64 -2.83 0.70
C ALA A 60 5.21 -1.99 1.91
N MET A 61 5.60 -2.38 3.13
CA MET A 61 5.33 -1.59 4.34
C MET A 61 6.03 -0.23 4.31
N LEU A 62 7.33 -0.21 4.00
CA LEU A 62 8.10 1.05 3.89
C LEU A 62 7.56 1.94 2.76
N GLY A 63 7.18 1.34 1.64
CA GLY A 63 6.58 2.06 0.51
C GLY A 63 5.24 2.70 0.86
N GLY A 64 4.37 1.99 1.59
CA GLY A 64 3.12 2.55 2.10
C GLY A 64 3.33 3.69 3.08
N TYR A 65 4.31 3.56 3.97
CA TYR A 65 4.63 4.61 4.93
C TYR A 65 5.15 5.88 4.23
N LEU A 66 6.07 5.73 3.27
CA LEU A 66 6.63 6.84 2.50
C LEU A 66 5.56 7.55 1.66
N ILE A 67 4.74 6.79 0.93
CA ILE A 67 3.64 7.36 0.14
C ILE A 67 2.66 8.10 1.06
N GLY A 68 2.27 7.51 2.19
CA GLY A 68 1.35 8.14 3.14
C GLY A 68 1.89 9.46 3.70
N ILE A 69 3.19 9.51 4.04
CA ILE A 69 3.85 10.74 4.50
C ILE A 69 3.86 11.81 3.41
N ILE A 70 4.32 11.46 2.20
CA ILE A 70 4.38 12.39 1.07
C ILE A 70 2.98 12.94 0.79
N GLU A 71 1.97 12.08 0.85
CA GLU A 71 0.60 12.44 0.61
C GLU A 71 0.05 13.45 1.65
N VAL A 72 0.38 13.27 2.93
CA VAL A 72 0.01 14.22 3.99
C VAL A 72 0.73 15.56 3.81
N PHE A 73 2.02 15.55 3.46
CA PHE A 73 2.76 16.78 3.17
C PHE A 73 2.17 17.52 1.96
N VAL A 74 1.85 16.83 0.88
CA VAL A 74 1.25 17.42 -0.32
C VAL A 74 -0.14 17.98 0.00
N SER A 75 -0.95 17.26 0.76
CA SER A 75 -2.28 17.72 1.20
C SER A 75 -2.23 18.94 2.13
N GLY A 76 -1.13 19.12 2.87
CA GLY A 76 -0.95 20.26 3.78
C GLY A 76 -0.48 21.54 3.08
N TYR A 77 0.29 21.41 1.98
CA TYR A 77 0.81 22.55 1.21
C TYR A 77 -0.03 22.88 -0.03
N GLY A 78 -0.74 21.91 -0.60
CA GLY A 78 -1.53 22.03 -1.84
C GLY A 78 -2.95 21.55 -1.64
N ASN A 79 -3.90 22.32 -2.16
CA ASN A 79 -5.34 22.04 -2.13
C ASN A 79 -5.64 20.56 -2.45
N SER A 80 -6.58 19.95 -1.72
CA SER A 80 -6.82 18.48 -1.63
C SER A 80 -6.91 17.74 -2.98
N MET A 81 -7.23 18.45 -4.07
CA MET A 81 -7.30 17.92 -5.43
C MET A 81 -5.94 17.49 -6.01
N TYR A 82 -4.82 18.08 -5.59
CA TYR A 82 -3.48 17.72 -6.09
C TYR A 82 -2.90 16.47 -5.43
N ARG A 83 -3.48 16.02 -4.32
CA ARG A 83 -3.05 14.85 -3.56
C ARG A 83 -3.01 13.59 -4.43
N ASP A 84 -4.10 13.34 -5.16
CA ASP A 84 -4.22 12.15 -6.00
C ASP A 84 -3.29 12.23 -7.21
N ALA A 85 -3.21 13.41 -7.85
CA ALA A 85 -2.35 13.64 -9.01
C ALA A 85 -0.87 13.37 -8.71
N VAL A 86 -0.39 13.79 -7.53
CA VAL A 86 1.01 13.56 -7.11
C VAL A 86 1.26 12.08 -6.85
N VAL A 87 0.33 11.38 -6.21
CA VAL A 87 0.48 9.93 -5.93
C VAL A 87 0.53 9.12 -7.23
N PHE A 88 -0.30 9.47 -8.23
CA PHE A 88 -0.22 8.86 -9.56
C PHE A 88 1.04 9.24 -10.34
N ALA A 89 1.50 10.49 -10.23
CA ALA A 89 2.75 10.91 -10.86
C ALA A 89 3.96 10.14 -10.31
N ILE A 90 3.99 9.89 -8.99
CA ILE A 90 5.03 9.08 -8.35
C ILE A 90 5.01 7.64 -8.87
N LEU A 91 3.83 7.05 -9.10
CA LEU A 91 3.71 5.73 -9.72
C LEU A 91 4.35 5.70 -11.11
N ILE A 92 4.01 6.67 -11.96
CA ILE A 92 4.56 6.73 -13.33
C ILE A 92 6.09 6.89 -13.26
N LEU A 93 6.57 7.77 -12.39
CA LEU A 93 8.00 8.01 -12.21
C LEU A 93 8.75 6.74 -11.77
N ILE A 94 8.21 5.98 -10.82
CA ILE A 94 8.91 4.79 -10.32
C ILE A 94 8.89 3.63 -11.31
N LEU A 95 7.83 3.48 -12.09
CA LEU A 95 7.79 2.50 -13.19
C LEU A 95 8.85 2.82 -14.26
N ILE A 96 9.16 4.09 -14.50
CA ILE A 96 10.22 4.52 -15.41
C ILE A 96 11.62 4.28 -14.82
N VAL A 97 11.84 4.66 -13.56
CA VAL A 97 13.19 4.63 -12.95
C VAL A 97 13.58 3.24 -12.47
N LYS A 98 12.67 2.50 -11.81
CA LYS A 98 12.97 1.19 -11.22
C LYS A 98 11.68 0.37 -11.02
N PRO A 99 11.20 -0.36 -12.04
CA PRO A 99 9.91 -1.09 -12.01
C PRO A 99 9.85 -2.23 -10.98
N THR A 100 10.98 -2.62 -10.38
CA THR A 100 11.08 -3.64 -9.33
C THR A 100 11.01 -3.09 -7.89
N GLY A 101 10.87 -1.76 -7.70
CA GLY A 101 10.76 -1.11 -6.39
C GLY A 101 12.10 -0.92 -5.65
N ILE A 102 12.06 -0.28 -4.47
CA ILE A 102 13.26 0.09 -3.69
C ILE A 102 14.06 -1.13 -3.22
N LEU A 103 13.39 -2.19 -2.76
CA LEU A 103 14.01 -3.42 -2.25
C LEU A 103 13.86 -4.61 -3.26
N GLY A 104 14.00 -4.36 -4.56
CA GLY A 104 13.81 -5.39 -5.61
C GLY A 104 14.49 -6.75 -5.34
N LYS A 105 13.65 -7.80 -5.20
CA LYS A 105 13.85 -9.25 -5.40
C LYS A 105 15.28 -9.82 -5.22
N ASN A 106 15.61 -10.28 -4.01
CA ASN A 106 16.49 -11.46 -3.87
C ASN A 106 15.60 -12.70 -4.04
N VAL A 107 15.52 -13.22 -5.27
CA VAL A 107 15.08 -14.61 -5.49
C VAL A 107 16.10 -15.49 -4.79
N ARG A 108 15.87 -15.85 -3.52
CA ARG A 108 16.45 -17.09 -3.01
C ARG A 108 15.68 -18.21 -3.68
N GLU A 109 16.18 -18.61 -4.83
CA GLU A 109 16.02 -19.97 -5.34
C GLU A 109 16.44 -20.89 -4.20
N LYS A 110 15.45 -21.43 -3.48
CA LYS A 110 15.70 -22.52 -2.54
C LYS A 110 15.49 -23.80 -3.33
N VAL A 111 16.58 -24.27 -3.93
CA VAL A 111 16.79 -25.70 -4.18
C VAL A 111 16.84 -26.45 -2.85
#